data_AF-G5E1Y4-F1
#
_entry.id   AF-G5E1Y4-F1
#
_cell.length_a   1.000
_cell.length_b   1.000
_cell.length_c   1.000
_cell.angle_alpha   90.00
_cell.angle_beta   90.00
_cell.angle_gamma   90.00
#
_symmetry.space_group_name_H-M   'P 1'
#
loop_
_entity.id
_entity.type
_entity.pdbx_description
1 polymer ?
#
loop_
_entity_poly.entity_id
_entity_poly.type
_entity_poly.pdbx_seq_one_letter_code
_entity_poly.pdbx_strand_id
1 'polypeptide(L)'
;EGKVRNLTTLLEKVEGCTDLLETPGRYLIYNGDLTEFDVDNMVLIQKVHAFLMNDCLLIATSVPSRRGMYKNALHNLDDLAVVNVKENPPMKDMFKILMFPESRILQ
;
A
#
# COMPACT_ATOMS: atom_id res chain seq x y z
N GLU A 1 -4.13 -22.95 3.78
CA GLU A 1 -3.44 -23.17 2.49
C GLU A 1 -3.90 -22.27 1.31
N GLY A 2 -4.94 -21.43 1.43
CA GLY A 2 -5.44 -20.61 0.30
C GLY A 2 -4.86 -19.20 0.13
N LYS A 3 -4.27 -18.58 1.17
CA LYS A 3 -3.81 -17.16 1.11
C LYS A 3 -2.46 -16.96 0.40
N VAL A 4 -1.53 -17.89 0.58
CA VAL A 4 -0.14 -17.77 0.05
C VAL A 4 -0.11 -17.77 -1.48
N ARG A 5 -0.98 -18.53 -2.15
CA ARG A 5 -1.04 -18.62 -3.62
C ARG A 5 -1.52 -17.34 -4.32
N ASN A 6 -2.25 -16.46 -3.64
CA ASN A 6 -2.67 -15.17 -4.22
C ASN A 6 -1.57 -14.11 -4.15
N LEU A 7 -0.70 -14.17 -3.15
CA LEU A 7 0.35 -13.19 -2.93
C LEU A 7 1.40 -13.25 -4.05
N THR A 8 1.88 -14.45 -4.40
CA THR A 8 2.89 -14.65 -5.45
C THR A 8 2.42 -14.04 -6.78
N THR A 9 1.21 -14.37 -7.21
CA THR A 9 0.63 -13.91 -8.48
C THR A 9 0.41 -12.39 -8.55
N LEU A 10 0.20 -11.75 -7.39
CA LEU A 10 0.02 -10.29 -7.30
C LEU A 10 1.37 -9.57 -7.23
N LEU A 11 2.31 -10.08 -6.43
CA LEU A 11 3.66 -9.51 -6.30
C LEU A 11 4.52 -9.70 -7.55
N GLU A 12 4.34 -10.79 -8.31
CA GLU A 12 4.99 -11.02 -9.60
C GLU A 12 4.72 -9.89 -10.61
N LYS A 13 3.62 -9.13 -10.43
CA LYS A 13 3.26 -7.99 -11.30
C LYS A 13 3.83 -6.66 -10.82
N VAL A 14 4.40 -6.62 -9.61
CA VAL A 14 5.00 -5.42 -9.03
C VAL A 14 6.49 -5.46 -9.30
N GLU A 15 6.98 -4.48 -10.06
CA GLU A 15 8.39 -4.43 -10.46
C GLU A 15 9.28 -4.26 -9.22
N GLY A 16 10.35 -5.07 -9.11
CA GLY A 16 11.31 -4.98 -8.00
C GLY A 16 10.86 -5.63 -6.67
N CYS A 17 9.84 -6.49 -6.69
CA CYS A 17 9.29 -7.15 -5.50
C CYS A 17 9.64 -8.64 -5.37
N THR A 18 10.51 -9.21 -6.22
CA THR A 18 10.90 -10.63 -6.15
C THR A 18 11.48 -11.01 -4.79
N ASP A 19 12.34 -10.15 -4.23
CA ASP A 19 13.07 -10.43 -2.99
C ASP A 19 12.16 -10.35 -1.75
N LEU A 20 10.96 -9.75 -1.89
CA LEU A 20 9.99 -9.67 -0.80
C LEU A 20 9.52 -11.05 -0.35
N LEU A 21 9.36 -11.98 -1.31
CA LEU A 21 8.89 -13.34 -1.05
C LEU A 21 9.99 -14.24 -0.49
N GLU A 22 11.25 -13.86 -0.66
CA GLU A 22 12.41 -14.66 -0.25
C GLU A 22 12.89 -14.32 1.16
N THR A 23 12.35 -13.27 1.79
CA THR A 23 12.71 -12.88 3.15
C THR A 23 12.20 -13.90 4.18
N PRO A 24 13.08 -14.60 4.93
CA PRO A 24 12.66 -15.63 5.87
C PRO A 24 11.75 -15.08 6.97
N GLY A 25 10.66 -15.79 7.26
CA GLY A 25 9.72 -15.42 8.32
C GLY A 25 8.74 -14.30 7.96
N ARG A 26 8.83 -13.74 6.75
CA ARG A 26 7.84 -12.79 6.25
C ARG A 26 6.56 -13.50 5.85
N TYR A 27 5.42 -12.94 6.23
CA TYR A 27 4.10 -13.42 5.80
C TYR A 27 3.10 -12.29 5.65
N LEU A 28 2.14 -12.48 4.74
CA LEU A 28 1.05 -11.54 4.51
C LEU A 28 0.04 -11.60 5.67
N ILE A 29 -0.23 -10.45 6.27
CA ILE A 29 -1.29 -10.25 7.26
C ILE A 29 -2.60 -9.92 6.53
N TYR A 30 -2.57 -8.92 5.64
CA TYR A 30 -3.74 -8.39 4.94
C TYR A 30 -3.38 -7.78 3.58
N ASN A 31 -4.32 -7.74 2.65
CA ASN A 31 -4.19 -6.97 1.41
C ASN A 31 -5.55 -6.43 0.96
N GLY A 32 -5.54 -5.33 0.20
CA GLY A 32 -6.77 -4.71 -0.29
C GLY A 32 -6.52 -3.55 -1.24
N ASP A 33 -7.55 -3.23 -2.01
CA ASP A 33 -7.58 -2.02 -2.85
C ASP A 33 -7.94 -0.81 -1.99
N LEU A 34 -7.21 0.28 -2.18
CA LEU A 34 -7.41 1.56 -1.50
C LEU A 34 -7.47 2.70 -2.51
N THR A 35 -8.03 3.83 -2.10
CA THR A 35 -8.01 5.10 -2.85
C THR A 35 -7.09 6.08 -2.14
N GLU A 36 -6.15 6.65 -2.89
CA GLU A 36 -5.23 7.67 -2.39
C GLU A 36 -5.75 9.07 -2.69
N PHE A 37 -5.61 9.95 -1.71
CA PHE A 37 -5.99 11.35 -1.76
C PHE A 37 -4.81 12.26 -1.53
N ASP A 38 -4.85 13.41 -2.17
CA ASP A 38 -3.91 14.50 -1.93
C ASP A 38 -4.07 15.03 -0.50
N VAL A 39 -2.94 15.20 0.17
CA VAL A 39 -2.89 15.52 1.60
C VAL A 39 -3.32 16.95 1.92
N ASP A 40 -3.27 17.86 0.94
CA ASP A 40 -3.53 19.28 1.13
C ASP A 40 -4.95 19.64 0.70
N ASN A 41 -5.43 19.09 -0.42
CA ASN A 41 -6.71 19.48 -1.02
C ASN A 41 -7.77 18.36 -1.05
N MET A 42 -7.46 17.16 -0.55
CA MET A 42 -8.37 16.01 -0.50
C MET A 42 -8.93 15.59 -1.87
N VAL A 43 -8.22 15.89 -2.95
CA VAL A 43 -8.57 15.42 -4.29
C VAL A 43 -8.12 13.98 -4.46
N LEU A 44 -8.96 13.15 -5.09
CA LEU A 44 -8.62 11.77 -5.46
C LEU A 44 -7.41 11.78 -6.40
N ILE A 45 -6.34 11.07 -6.02
CA ILE A 45 -5.14 10.89 -6.84
C ILE A 45 -5.29 9.63 -7.70
N GLN A 46 -5.44 8.48 -7.05
CA GLN A 46 -5.42 7.18 -7.74
C GLN A 46 -5.94 6.03 -6.88
N LYS A 47 -6.18 4.88 -7.52
CA LYS A 47 -6.38 3.60 -6.82
C LYS A 47 -5.04 2.89 -6.66
N VAL A 48 -4.83 2.30 -5.50
CA VAL A 48 -3.63 1.53 -5.16
C VAL A 48 -4.03 0.17 -4.58
N HIS A 49 -3.11 -0.79 -4.59
CA HIS A 49 -3.28 -2.05 -3.87
C HIS A 49 -2.24 -2.14 -2.76
N ALA A 50 -2.68 -2.30 -1.51
CA ALA A 50 -1.80 -2.41 -0.36
C ALA A 50 -1.63 -3.88 0.06
N PHE A 51 -0.40 -4.24 0.43
CA PHE A 51 -0.05 -5.52 1.04
C PHE A 51 0.61 -5.25 2.39
N LEU A 52 -0.07 -5.61 3.47
CA LEU A 52 0.45 -5.56 4.82
C LEU A 52 1.09 -6.91 5.15
N MET A 53 2.41 -6.91 5.30
CA MET A 53 3.20 -8.02 5.82
C MET A 53 3.49 -7.79 7.31
N ASN A 54 4.07 -8.78 7.98
CA ASN A 54 4.40 -8.69 9.40
C ASN A 54 5.53 -7.71 9.74
N ASP A 55 6.28 -7.25 8.75
CA ASP A 55 7.44 -6.37 8.92
C ASP A 55 7.43 -5.14 7.99
N CYS A 56 6.59 -5.12 6.96
CA CYS A 56 6.51 -4.01 6.01
C CYS A 56 5.12 -3.84 5.40
N LEU A 57 4.88 -2.64 4.86
CA LEU A 57 3.74 -2.27 4.04
C LEU A 57 4.24 -2.00 2.63
N LEU A 58 3.70 -2.73 1.65
CA LEU A 58 3.90 -2.48 0.24
C LEU A 58 2.65 -1.81 -0.34
N ILE A 59 2.82 -0.68 -1.02
CA ILE A 59 1.75 -0.03 -1.78
C ILE A 59 2.08 -0.09 -3.27
N ALA A 60 1.29 -0.86 -4.02
CA ALA A 60 1.43 -1.04 -5.46
C ALA A 60 0.51 -0.06 -6.22
N THR A 61 1.12 0.71 -7.11
CA THR A 61 0.43 1.76 -7.89
C THR A 61 0.56 1.47 -9.37
N SER A 62 -0.54 1.48 -10.11
CA SER A 62 -0.51 1.23 -11.56
C SER A 62 0.27 2.34 -12.28
N VAL A 63 1.16 1.98 -13.22
CA VAL A 63 1.92 2.95 -14.00
C VAL A 63 1.15 3.33 -15.26
N PRO A 64 0.71 4.60 -15.43
CA PRO A 64 -0.12 4.99 -16.57
C PRO A 64 0.55 4.76 -17.93
N SER A 65 1.88 4.93 -17.99
CA SER A 65 2.66 4.79 -19.22
C SER A 65 3.00 3.34 -19.60
N ARG A 66 2.78 2.36 -18.71
CA ARG A 66 3.13 0.95 -18.93
C ARG A 66 2.02 0.05 -18.41
N ARG A 67 1.10 -0.28 -19.32
CA ARG A 67 -0.05 -1.16 -19.03
C ARG A 67 0.42 -2.48 -18.41
N GLY A 68 -0.08 -2.79 -17.22
CA GLY A 68 0.26 -4.01 -16.49
C GLY A 68 1.49 -3.92 -15.58
N MET A 69 2.16 -2.77 -15.53
CA MET A 69 3.29 -2.51 -14.63
C MET A 69 2.83 -1.73 -13.40
N TYR A 70 3.28 -2.14 -12.22
CA TYR A 70 2.99 -1.47 -10.96
C TYR A 70 4.30 -0.98 -10.32
N LYS A 71 4.34 0.30 -9.94
CA LYS A 71 5.39 0.84 -9.08
C LYS A 71 5.14 0.39 -7.65
N ASN A 72 6.21 0.01 -6.94
CA ASN A 72 6.18 -0.25 -5.52
C ASN A 72 6.58 0.99 -4.70
N ALA A 73 5.94 1.14 -3.55
CA ALA A 73 6.47 1.90 -2.43
C ALA A 73 6.47 0.93 -1.23
N LEU A 74 7.66 0.51 -0.82
CA LEU A 74 7.86 -0.41 0.29
C LEU A 74 8.31 0.37 1.52
N HIS A 75 7.62 0.18 2.64
CA HIS A 75 7.92 0.86 3.89
C HIS A 75 8.01 -0.13 5.05
N ASN A 76 9.06 -0.07 5.87
CA ASN A 76 9.14 -0.86 7.08
C ASN A 76 8.09 -0.37 8.09
N LEU A 77 7.46 -1.27 8.84
CA LEU A 77 6.42 -0.85 9.80
C LEU A 77 6.97 0.06 10.92
N ASP A 78 8.25 -0.10 11.27
CA ASP A 78 8.91 0.72 12.31
C ASP A 78 9.08 2.19 11.89
N ASP A 79 9.05 2.47 10.59
CA ASP A 79 9.19 3.82 10.03
C ASP A 79 7.83 4.51 9.81
N LEU A 80 6.71 3.83 10.14
CA LEU A 80 5.35 4.30 9.92
C LEU A 80 4.70 4.79 11.21
N ALA A 81 3.99 5.91 11.14
CA ALA A 81 2.92 6.21 12.08
C ALA A 81 1.56 6.23 11.36
N VAL A 82 0.59 5.50 11.90
CA VAL A 82 -0.77 5.41 11.34
C VAL A 82 -1.73 6.24 12.19
N VAL A 83 -2.46 7.13 11.54
CA VAL A 83 -3.43 8.03 12.17
C VAL A 83 -4.80 7.75 11.58
N ASN A 84 -5.77 7.39 12.42
CA ASN A 84 -7.16 7.29 11.98
C ASN A 84 -7.72 8.70 11.72
N VAL A 85 -8.25 8.96 10.52
CA VAL A 85 -8.82 10.26 10.19
C VAL A 85 -10.25 10.31 10.70
N LYS A 86 -10.54 11.30 11.54
CA LYS A 86 -11.89 11.50 12.08
C LYS A 86 -12.87 11.79 10.94
N GLU A 87 -14.02 11.13 10.97
CA GLU A 87 -15.10 11.38 10.01
C GLU A 87 -15.55 12.85 10.03
N ASN A 88 -15.53 13.47 8.86
CA ASN A 88 -16.04 14.80 8.61
C ASN A 88 -16.21 14.98 7.09
N PRO A 89 -17.42 15.10 6.55
CA PRO A 89 -17.65 15.12 5.11
C PRO A 89 -16.71 16.09 4.37
N PRO A 90 -16.00 15.63 3.31
CA PRO A 90 -16.15 14.34 2.62
C PRO A 90 -15.31 13.17 3.18
N MET A 91 -14.60 13.35 4.30
CA MET A 91 -13.70 12.34 4.88
C MET A 91 -14.50 11.24 5.59
N LYS A 92 -14.44 10.02 5.05
CA LYS A 92 -15.09 8.82 5.58
C LYS A 92 -14.16 7.62 5.40
N ASP A 93 -14.05 6.75 6.40
CA ASP A 93 -13.25 5.51 6.32
C ASP A 93 -11.77 5.77 5.92
N MET A 94 -11.21 6.91 6.32
CA MET A 94 -9.87 7.35 5.92
C MET A 94 -8.84 7.15 7.03
N PHE A 95 -7.61 6.91 6.63
CA PHE A 95 -6.45 6.91 7.51
C PHE A 95 -5.26 7.60 6.84
N LYS A 96 -4.37 8.14 7.66
CA LYS A 96 -3.14 8.79 7.22
C LYS A 96 -1.94 7.97 7.66
N ILE A 97 -1.02 7.74 6.74
CA ILE A 97 0.29 7.15 7.02
C ILE A 97 1.32 8.29 7.00
N LEU A 98 2.11 8.42 8.06
CA LEU A 98 3.22 9.35 8.17
C LEU A 98 4.53 8.58 7.99
N MET A 99 5.37 9.02 7.05
CA MET A 99 6.61 8.35 6.65
C MET A 99 7.63 9.44 6.32
N PHE A 100 8.49 9.82 7.26
CA PHE A 100 9.33 11.01 7.08
C PHE A 100 10.11 11.00 5.74
N PRO A 101 10.08 12.08 4.94
CA PRO A 101 9.41 13.37 5.16
C PRO A 101 7.97 13.46 4.60
N GLU A 102 7.44 12.37 4.08
CA GLU A 102 6.19 12.28 3.34
C GLU A 102 5.00 11.84 4.21
N SER A 103 3.79 11.99 3.67
CA SER A 103 2.59 11.39 4.23
C SER A 103 1.59 11.07 3.14
N ARG A 104 0.70 10.10 3.40
CA ARG A 104 -0.32 9.64 2.46
C ARG A 104 -1.66 9.51 3.16
N ILE A 105 -2.75 9.91 2.49
CA ILE A 105 -4.12 9.68 2.96
C ILE A 105 -4.75 8.60 2.08
N LEU A 106 -5.29 7.56 2.72
CA LEU A 106 -5.85 6.38 2.09
C LEU A 106 -7.27 6.12 2.61
N GLN A 107 -8.13 5.59 1.74
CA GLN A 107 -9.49 5.13 2.03
C GLN A 107 -9.69 3.71 1.50
#